data_AF-A0A4P5TML9-F1
#
_entry.id   AF-A0A4P5TML9-F1
#
_cell.length_a   1.000
_cell.length_b   1.000
_cell.length_c   1.000
_cell.angle_alpha   90.00
_cell.angle_beta   90.00
_cell.angle_gamma   90.00
#
_symmetry.space_group_name_H-M   'P 1'
#
loop_
_entity.id
_entity.type
_entity.pdbx_description
1 polymer ?
#
loop_
_entity_poly.entity_id
_entity_poly.type
_entity_poly.pdbx_seq_one_letter_code
_entity_poly.pdbx_strand_id
1 'polypeptide(L)'
;MRIIKEFKEFVNRGNVMDLAIAVIIGTAFQNIVNSIVNDLIMPLIALLGGWAKLDDLRLGPFNYGKLVANILHFLIVAFVLFLVVKALNKAKKITVKDEVVEEKPKVE
;
A
#
# COMPACT_ATOMS: atom_id res chain seq x y z
N MET A 1 -28.27 28.06 9.17
CA MET A 1 -26.85 28.30 9.53
C MET A 1 -26.34 27.49 10.73
N ARG A 2 -27.19 26.81 11.52
CA ARG A 2 -26.75 26.04 12.71
C ARG A 2 -25.92 24.80 12.35
N ILE A 3 -26.35 24.04 11.33
CA ILE A 3 -25.67 22.82 10.85
C ILE A 3 -24.24 23.10 10.35
N ILE A 4 -23.98 24.20 9.64
CA ILE A 4 -22.64 24.53 9.13
C ILE A 4 -21.68 24.86 10.28
N LYS A 5 -22.18 25.50 11.35
CA LYS A 5 -21.38 25.77 12.56
C LYS A 5 -21.09 24.49 13.34
N GLU A 6 -22.10 23.64 13.53
CA GLU A 6 -21.96 22.32 14.17
C GLU A 6 -21.00 21.39 13.39
N PHE A 7 -21.05 21.43 12.04
CA PHE A 7 -20.13 20.69 11.18
C PHE A 7 -18.70 21.22 11.27
N LYS A 8 -18.50 22.55 11.27
CA LYS A 8 -17.17 23.14 11.45
C LYS A 8 -16.59 22.77 12.81
N GLU A 9 -17.39 22.82 13.88
CA GLU A 9 -16.97 22.36 15.22
C GLU A 9 -16.64 20.87 15.24
N PHE A 10 -17.38 20.04 14.51
CA PHE A 10 -17.10 18.62 14.37
C PHE A 10 -15.78 18.34 13.64
N VAL A 11 -15.54 18.99 12.50
CA VAL A 11 -14.30 18.83 11.71
C VAL A 11 -13.09 19.42 12.44
N ASN A 12 -13.29 20.50 13.20
CA ASN A 12 -12.24 21.09 14.04
C ASN A 12 -11.86 20.22 15.24
N ARG A 13 -12.56 19.12 15.51
CA ARG A 13 -12.05 18.10 16.44
C ARG A 13 -10.83 17.47 15.75
N GLY A 14 -9.62 17.83 16.19
CA GLY A 14 -8.36 17.40 15.54
C GLY A 14 -8.29 15.89 15.23
N ASN A 15 -8.81 15.06 16.14
CA ASN A 15 -8.90 13.60 15.95
C ASN A 15 -9.72 13.16 14.71
N VAL A 16 -10.70 13.94 14.27
CA VAL A 16 -11.52 13.65 13.07
C VAL A 16 -10.76 14.00 11.79
N MET A 17 -10.05 15.12 11.78
CA MET A 17 -9.27 15.55 10.61
C MET A 17 -8.12 14.59 10.34
N ASP A 18 -7.34 14.24 11.36
CA ASP A 18 -6.18 13.34 11.21
C ASP A 18 -6.63 11.93 10.80
N LEU A 19 -7.74 11.44 11.35
CA LEU A 19 -8.34 10.17 10.95
C LEU A 19 -8.79 10.19 9.49
N ALA A 20 -9.47 11.25 9.07
CA ALA A 20 -9.94 11.39 7.69
C ALA A 20 -8.77 11.40 6.69
N ILE A 21 -7.70 12.16 7.00
CA ILE A 21 -6.48 12.20 6.19
C ILE A 21 -5.82 10.82 6.12
N ALA A 22 -5.67 10.14 7.26
CA ALA A 22 -5.08 8.81 7.31
C ALA A 22 -5.84 7.78 6.44
N VAL A 23 -7.17 7.81 6.46
CA VAL A 23 -8.00 6.91 5.63
C VAL A 23 -7.87 7.25 4.14
N ILE A 24 -7.90 8.54 3.77
CA ILE A 24 -7.77 8.97 2.37
C ILE A 24 -6.39 8.58 1.82
N ILE A 25 -5.32 8.87 2.56
CA ILE A 25 -3.96 8.50 2.15
C ILE A 25 -3.81 6.98 2.12
N GLY A 26 -4.39 6.26 3.09
CA GLY A 26 -4.38 4.79 3.14
C GLY A 26 -5.02 4.16 1.92
N THR A 27 -6.19 4.64 1.51
CA THR A 27 -6.89 4.13 0.31
C THR A 27 -6.15 4.47 -0.99
N ALA A 28 -5.64 5.71 -1.11
CA ALA A 28 -4.83 6.11 -2.25
C ALA A 28 -3.54 5.26 -2.36
N PHE A 29 -2.86 5.02 -1.24
CA PHE A 29 -1.68 4.18 -1.18
C PHE A 29 -2.00 2.72 -1.54
N GLN A 30 -3.10 2.17 -1.04
CA GLN A 30 -3.56 0.83 -1.40
C GLN A 30 -3.79 0.70 -2.91
N ASN A 31 -4.35 1.72 -3.56
CA ASN A 31 -4.53 1.74 -5.02
C ASN A 31 -3.20 1.69 -5.77
N ILE A 32 -2.16 2.38 -5.29
CA ILE A 32 -0.81 2.33 -5.89
C ILE A 32 -0.24 0.92 -5.78
N VAL A 33 -0.34 0.30 -4.60
CA VAL A 33 0.13 -1.08 -4.39
C VAL A 33 -0.63 -2.04 -5.30
N ASN A 34 -1.96 -1.91 -5.40
CA ASN A 34 -2.79 -2.73 -6.27
C ASN A 34 -2.41 -2.55 -7.75
N SER A 35 -2.11 -1.34 -8.22
CA SER A 35 -1.68 -1.11 -9.60
C SER A 35 -0.32 -1.76 -9.87
N ILE A 36 0.64 -1.68 -8.95
CA ILE A 36 1.92 -2.40 -9.10
C ILE A 36 1.68 -3.91 -9.20
N VAL A 37 0.81 -4.47 -8.35
CA VAL A 37 0.54 -5.91 -8.35
C VAL A 37 -0.21 -6.33 -9.61
N ASN A 38 -1.35 -5.70 -9.90
CA ASN A 38 -2.27 -6.13 -10.94
C ASN A 38 -1.81 -5.73 -12.34
N ASP A 39 -1.15 -4.58 -12.50
CA ASP A 39 -0.81 -4.04 -13.81
C ASP A 39 0.63 -4.35 -14.20
N LEU A 40 1.53 -4.63 -13.24
CA LEU A 40 2.93 -4.98 -13.52
C LEU A 40 3.24 -6.43 -13.18
N ILE A 41 3.01 -6.85 -11.93
CA ILE A 41 3.46 -8.17 -11.46
C ILE A 41 2.63 -9.31 -12.06
N MET A 42 1.30 -9.19 -12.06
CA MET A 42 0.41 -10.23 -12.59
C MET A 42 0.66 -10.52 -14.08
N PRO A 43 0.79 -9.52 -14.98
CA PRO A 43 1.16 -9.77 -16.37
C PRO A 43 2.52 -10.45 -16.53
N LEU A 44 3.54 -10.03 -15.76
CA LEU A 44 4.87 -10.66 -15.80
C LEU A 44 4.81 -12.14 -15.40
N ILE A 45 4.02 -12.46 -14.38
CA ILE A 45 3.82 -13.81 -13.92
C ILE A 45 3.02 -14.65 -14.92
N ALA A 46 2.01 -14.07 -15.55
CA ALA A 46 1.22 -14.73 -16.59
C ALA A 46 2.09 -15.06 -17.83
N LEU A 47 2.98 -14.15 -18.23
CA LEU A 47 3.94 -14.38 -19.32
C LEU A 47 4.92 -15.53 -19.04
N LEU A 48 5.28 -15.75 -17.77
CA LEU A 48 6.13 -16.87 -17.34
C LEU A 48 5.34 -18.19 -17.19
N GLY A 49 4.07 -18.23 -17.62
CA GLY A 49 3.23 -19.43 -17.63
C GLY A 49 2.46 -19.68 -16.33
N GLY A 50 2.38 -18.72 -15.42
CA GLY A 50 1.76 -18.88 -14.11
C GLY A 50 0.26 -18.55 -14.03
N TRP A 51 -0.40 -19.17 -13.04
CA TRP A 51 -1.74 -18.88 -12.45
C TRP A 51 -2.98 -19.39 -13.19
N ALA A 52 -3.00 -19.38 -14.52
CA ALA A 52 -4.19 -19.75 -15.29
C ALA A 52 -4.70 -21.19 -15.06
N LYS A 53 -3.86 -22.10 -14.55
CA LYS A 53 -4.24 -23.50 -14.26
C LYS A 53 -4.64 -23.77 -12.81
N LEU A 54 -4.47 -22.80 -11.90
CA LEU A 54 -4.76 -23.00 -10.48
C LEU A 54 -6.25 -22.82 -10.17
N ASP A 55 -6.94 -21.94 -10.89
CA ASP A 55 -8.36 -21.61 -10.62
C ASP A 55 -9.33 -22.76 -10.90
N ASP A 56 -8.92 -23.73 -11.72
CA ASP A 56 -9.77 -24.86 -12.15
C ASP A 56 -9.42 -26.19 -11.46
N LEU A 57 -8.66 -26.13 -10.36
CA LEU A 57 -8.39 -27.30 -9.54
C LEU A 57 -9.63 -27.66 -8.70
N ARG A 58 -10.26 -28.79 -9.04
CA ARG A 58 -11.52 -29.26 -8.44
C ARG A 58 -11.38 -30.68 -7.89
N LEU A 59 -11.90 -30.89 -6.69
CA LEU A 59 -12.04 -32.20 -6.04
C LEU A 59 -13.53 -32.39 -5.78
N GLY A 60 -14.21 -33.01 -6.74
CA GLY A 60 -15.66 -33.18 -6.72
C GLY A 60 -16.40 -31.81 -6.72
N PRO A 61 -17.38 -31.59 -5.82
CA PRO A 61 -18.13 -30.32 -5.77
C PRO A 61 -17.30 -29.15 -5.21
N PHE A 62 -16.13 -29.42 -4.62
CA PHE A 62 -15.29 -28.38 -4.01
C PHE A 62 -14.27 -27.83 -5.01
N ASN A 63 -14.38 -26.54 -5.32
CA ASN A 63 -13.35 -25.78 -6.03
C ASN A 63 -12.40 -25.15 -4.99
N TYR A 64 -11.25 -25.77 -4.78
CA TYR A 64 -10.19 -25.24 -3.92
C TYR A 64 -9.14 -24.46 -4.72
N GLY A 65 -9.16 -24.57 -6.05
CA GLY A 65 -8.30 -23.81 -6.95
C GLY A 65 -8.34 -22.30 -6.69
N LYS A 66 -9.54 -21.74 -6.63
CA LYS A 66 -9.74 -20.31 -6.31
C LYS A 66 -9.22 -19.91 -4.93
N LEU A 67 -9.32 -20.80 -3.94
CA LEU A 67 -8.82 -20.54 -2.60
C LEU A 67 -7.29 -20.45 -2.59
N VAL A 68 -6.63 -21.40 -3.27
CA VAL A 68 -5.17 -21.43 -3.41
C VAL A 68 -4.67 -20.22 -4.20
N ALA A 69 -5.35 -19.87 -5.30
CA ALA A 69 -5.03 -18.68 -6.08
C ALA A 69 -5.14 -17.39 -5.24
N ASN A 70 -6.20 -17.23 -4.43
CA ASN A 70 -6.36 -16.06 -3.56
C ASN A 70 -5.29 -15.99 -2.47
N ILE A 71 -4.90 -17.13 -1.87
CA ILE A 71 -3.80 -17.18 -0.89
C ILE A 71 -2.48 -16.76 -1.55
N LEU A 72 -2.17 -17.30 -2.72
CA LEU A 72 -0.99 -16.90 -3.48
C LEU A 72 -1.05 -15.40 -3.81
N HIS A 73 -2.22 -14.86 -4.20
CA HIS A 73 -2.38 -13.45 -4.56
C HIS A 73 -2.07 -12.56 -3.36
N PHE A 74 -2.61 -12.93 -2.20
CA PHE A 74 -2.30 -12.25 -0.94
C PHE A 74 -0.79 -12.26 -0.62
N LEU A 75 -0.11 -13.39 -0.83
CA LEU A 75 1.34 -13.49 -0.62
C LEU A 75 2.13 -12.57 -1.57
N ILE A 76 1.71 -12.45 -2.84
CA ILE A 76 2.31 -11.50 -3.79
C ILE A 76 2.12 -10.06 -3.31
N VAL A 77 0.89 -9.67 -2.96
CA VAL A 77 0.58 -8.31 -2.50
C VAL A 77 1.42 -7.97 -1.27
N ALA A 78 1.51 -8.88 -0.30
CA ALA A 78 2.33 -8.70 0.89
C ALA A 78 3.82 -8.54 0.55
N PHE A 79 4.35 -9.33 -0.39
CA PHE A 79 5.72 -9.23 -0.85
C PHE A 79 6.01 -7.90 -1.57
N VAL A 80 5.10 -7.46 -2.44
CA VAL A 80 5.23 -6.17 -3.13
C VAL A 80 5.17 -5.01 -2.14
N LEU A 81 4.25 -5.05 -1.17
CA LEU A 81 4.17 -4.05 -0.12
C LEU A 81 5.48 -3.98 0.68
N PHE A 82 6.07 -5.13 1.01
CA PHE A 82 7.38 -5.19 1.65
C PHE A 82 8.48 -4.53 0.80
N LEU A 83 8.51 -4.81 -0.51
CA LEU A 83 9.47 -4.18 -1.41
C LEU A 83 9.28 -2.66 -1.48
N VAL A 84 8.04 -2.17 -1.56
CA VAL A 84 7.72 -0.74 -1.57
C VAL A 84 8.20 -0.07 -0.28
N VAL A 85 7.86 -0.63 0.88
CA VAL A 85 8.31 -0.10 2.18
C VAL A 85 9.82 -0.12 2.29
N LYS A 86 10.49 -1.19 1.84
CA LYS A 86 11.95 -1.30 1.82
C LYS A 86 12.58 -0.26 0.90
N ALA A 87 12.00 0.00 -0.28
CA ALA A 87 12.48 1.01 -1.22
C ALA A 87 12.38 2.41 -0.61
N LEU A 88 11.23 2.73 0.01
CA LEU A 88 11.02 3.99 0.72
C LEU A 88 11.99 4.16 1.89
N ASN A 89 12.20 3.12 2.71
CA ASN A 89 13.15 3.15 3.82
C ASN A 89 14.60 3.32 3.34
N LYS A 90 14.96 2.71 2.20
CA LYS A 90 16.28 2.87 1.57
C LYS A 90 16.46 4.29 1.02
N ALA A 91 15.44 4.85 0.37
CA ALA A 91 15.48 6.21 -0.16
C ALA A 91 15.60 7.25 0.95
N LYS A 92 14.82 7.13 2.03
CA LYS A 92 14.91 8.03 3.20
C LYS A 92 16.28 8.00 3.87
N LYS A 93 16.93 6.84 3.92
CA LYS A 93 18.30 6.70 4.46
C LYS A 93 19.37 7.43 3.63
N ILE A 94 19.09 7.68 2.34
CA ILE A 94 19.97 8.43 1.45
C ILE A 94 19.76 9.93 1.68
N THR A 95 18.52 10.41 1.79
CA THR A 95 18.21 11.84 1.95
C THR A 95 18.52 12.40 3.35
N VAL A 96 18.30 11.64 4.44
CA VAL A 96 18.56 12.11 5.82
C VAL A 96 20.06 12.16 6.17
N LYS A 97 20.92 11.50 5.38
CA LYS A 97 22.36 11.50 5.63
C LYS A 97 23.05 12.80 5.18
N ASP A 98 22.42 13.55 4.29
CA ASP A 98 22.98 14.79 3.74
C ASP A 98 22.55 16.05 4.52
N GLU A 99 21.42 16.02 5.24
CA GLU A 99 20.94 17.18 6.02
C GLU A 99 21.61 17.37 7.39
N VAL A 100 22.25 16.33 7.97
CA VAL A 100 22.89 16.45 9.30
C VAL A 100 24.34 16.98 9.22
N VAL A 101 24.87 17.21 8.02
CA VAL A 101 26.26 17.70 7.85
C VAL A 101 26.34 19.23 7.64
N GLU A 102 25.25 19.90 7.27
CA GLU A 102 25.27 21.37 7.02
C GLU A 102 24.81 22.26 8.19
N GLU A 103 24.19 21.74 9.25
CA GLU A 103 23.96 22.49 10.50
C GLU A 103 25.02 22.16 11.56
N LYS A 104 26.29 22.45 11.25
CA LYS A 104 27.19 22.92 12.30
C LYS A 104 27.23 24.44 12.21
N PRO A 105 26.60 25.18 13.14
CA PRO A 105 26.95 26.57 13.30
C PRO A 105 28.45 26.62 13.60
N LYS A 106 29.19 27.21 12.67
CA LYS A 106 30.55 27.70 12.88
C LYS A 106 30.56 28.57 14.13
N VAL A 107 31.62 28.36 14.90
CA VAL A 107 32.12 29.18 16.00
C VAL A 107 32.04 30.67 15.66
N GLU A 108 31.37 31.47 16.48
CA GLU A 108 31.87 32.66 17.19
C GLU A 108 30.78 33.27 18.08
#